data_AF-A0A2V8PSQ5-F1
#
_entry.id   AF-A0A2V8PSQ5-F1
#
_cell.length_a   1.000
_cell.length_b   1.000
_cell.length_c   1.000
_cell.angle_alpha   90.00
_cell.angle_beta   90.00
_cell.angle_gamma   90.00
#
_symmetry.space_group_name_H-M   'P 1'
#
loop_
_entity.id
_entity.type
_entity.pdbx_description
1 polymer ?
#
loop_
_entity_poly.entity_id
_entity_poly.type
_entity_poly.pdbx_seq_one_letter_code
_entity_poly.pdbx_strand_id
1 'polypeptide(L)' 'VRGVAATSLGHLARIHGAIDEEQVVPVVRELLHDSDPETRGKAQDALSDFSTFLGWDSRKRRKLLAA' A
#
# COMPACT_ATOMS: atom_id res chain seq x y z
N VAL A 1 -9.83 -4.83 11.27
CA VAL A 1 -8.45 -4.41 11.60
C VAL A 1 -7.54 -4.32 10.37
N ARG A 2 -7.56 -5.29 9.43
CA ARG A 2 -6.68 -5.29 8.24
C ARG A 2 -6.78 -4.04 7.37
N GLY A 3 -7.99 -3.61 7.02
CA GLY A 3 -8.19 -2.34 6.30
C GLY A 3 -7.63 -1.11 7.04
N VAL A 4 -7.72 -1.08 8.37
CA VAL A 4 -7.12 0.02 9.16
C VAL A 4 -5.60 -0.04 9.08
N ALA A 5 -4.99 -1.23 9.12
CA ALA A 5 -3.55 -1.39 8.91
C ALA A 5 -3.11 -0.85 7.54
N ALA A 6 -3.88 -1.10 6.48
CA ALA A 6 -3.63 -0.51 5.16
C ALA A 6 -3.60 1.02 5.21
N THR A 7 -4.63 1.63 5.80
CA THR A 7 -4.68 3.10 6.00
C THR A 7 -3.49 3.62 6.81
N SER A 8 -3.11 2.93 7.89
CA SER A 8 -1.96 3.30 8.71
C SER A 8 -0.65 3.26 7.93
N LEU A 9 -0.45 2.28 7.03
CA LEU A 9 0.73 2.23 6.18
C LEU A 9 0.80 3.44 5.24
N GLY A 10 -0.31 3.83 4.63
CA GLY A 10 -0.41 5.07 3.83
C GLY A 10 -0.03 6.31 4.65
N HIS A 11 -0.53 6.41 5.88
CA HIS A 11 -0.16 7.50 6.79
C HIS A 11 1.32 7.51 7.16
N LEU A 12 1.94 6.35 7.39
CA LEU A 12 3.38 6.28 7.67
C LEU A 12 4.19 6.82 6.48
N ALA A 13 3.85 6.42 5.26
CA ALA A 13 4.48 6.96 4.06
C ALA A 13 4.29 8.49 3.94
N ARG A 14 3.08 8.98 4.21
CA ARG A 14 2.77 10.41 4.18
C ARG A 14 3.52 11.23 5.22
N ILE A 15 3.58 10.76 6.47
CA ILE A 15 4.15 11.50 7.60
C ILE A 15 5.68 11.45 7.56
N HIS A 16 6.24 10.28 7.26
CA HIS A 16 7.69 10.06 7.34
C HIS A 16 8.41 10.19 6.00
N GLY A 17 7.70 10.14 4.87
CA GLY A 17 8.32 10.17 3.54
C GLY A 17 9.20 8.95 3.25
N ALA A 18 9.08 7.89 4.05
CA ALA A 18 9.82 6.64 3.91
C ALA A 18 9.04 5.47 4.53
N ILE A 19 9.23 4.28 3.98
CA ILE A 19 8.78 3.00 4.54
C ILE A 19 9.85 1.94 4.29
N ASP A 20 9.90 0.89 5.10
CA ASP A 20 10.68 -0.30 4.78
C ASP A 20 9.95 -1.11 3.70
N GLU A 21 10.43 -1.03 2.46
CA GLU A 21 9.76 -1.67 1.33
C GLU A 21 9.82 -3.20 1.41
N GLU A 22 10.89 -3.78 1.95
CA GLU A 22 11.03 -5.23 2.05
C GLU A 22 9.99 -5.82 2.99
N GLN A 23 9.65 -5.09 4.06
CA GLN A 23 8.60 -5.48 4.99
C GLN A 23 7.19 -5.13 4.49
N VAL A 24 7.01 -3.96 3.87
CA VAL A 24 5.67 -3.46 3.54
C VAL A 24 5.12 -4.04 2.24
N VAL A 25 5.97 -4.30 1.24
CA VAL A 25 5.52 -4.81 -0.07
C VAL A 25 4.72 -6.11 0.05
N PRO A 26 5.18 -7.16 0.76
CA PRO A 26 4.41 -8.40 0.90
C PRO A 26 3.03 -8.18 1.55
N VAL A 27 2.98 -7.35 2.61
CA VAL A 27 1.74 -7.05 3.35
C VAL A 27 0.73 -6.32 2.47
N VAL A 28 1.17 -5.28 1.75
CA VAL A 28 0.27 -4.50 0.89
C VAL A 28 -0.26 -5.34 -0.27
N ARG A 29 0.54 -6.28 -0.79
CA ARG A 29 0.07 -7.25 -1.80
C ARG A 29 -1.05 -8.13 -1.27
N GLU A 30 -0.86 -8.71 -0.09
CA GLU A 30 -1.91 -9.52 0.55
C GLU A 30 -3.21 -8.70 0.71
N LEU A 31 -3.10 -7.45 1.17
CA LEU A 31 -4.25 -6.57 1.40
C LEU A 31 -4.95 -6.15 0.10
N LEU A 32 -4.24 -6.03 -1.02
CA LEU A 32 -4.83 -5.76 -2.34
C LEU A 32 -5.68 -6.93 -2.86
N HIS A 33 -5.40 -8.15 -2.39
CA HIS A 33 -6.12 -9.37 -2.73
C HIS A 33 -7.03 -9.87 -1.60
N ASP A 34 -7.27 -9.04 -0.58
CA ASP A 34 -8.12 -9.42 0.55
C ASP A 34 -9.53 -9.80 0.09
N SER A 35 -10.13 -10.79 0.74
CA SER A 35 -11.52 -11.18 0.53
C SER A 35 -12.52 -10.01 0.70
N ASP A 36 -12.25 -9.10 1.64
CA ASP A 36 -13.10 -7.97 1.96
C ASP A 36 -12.88 -6.79 0.97
N PRO A 37 -13.90 -6.38 0.20
CA PRO A 37 -13.80 -5.26 -0.73
C PRO A 37 -13.38 -3.94 -0.07
N GLU A 38 -13.82 -3.68 1.16
CA GLU A 38 -13.46 -2.44 1.86
C GLU A 38 -11.96 -2.40 2.19
N THR A 39 -11.42 -3.54 2.64
CA THR A 39 -9.99 -3.69 2.89
C THR A 39 -9.16 -3.51 1.62
N ARG A 40 -9.60 -4.07 0.47
CA ARG A 40 -8.93 -3.85 -0.82
C ARG A 40 -8.91 -2.38 -1.23
N GLY A 41 -10.01 -1.66 -1.02
CA GLY A 41 -10.09 -0.23 -1.28
C GLY A 41 -9.05 0.56 -0.48
N LYS A 42 -8.96 0.30 0.83
CA LYS A 42 -7.97 0.95 1.71
C LYS A 42 -6.52 0.61 1.32
N ALA A 43 -6.27 -0.59 0.79
CA ALA A 43 -4.96 -0.95 0.25
C ALA A 43 -4.61 -0.17 -1.03
N GLN A 44 -5.60 0.11 -1.89
CA GLN A 44 -5.41 0.97 -3.06
C GLN A 44 -5.16 2.43 -2.68
N ASP A 45 -5.82 2.92 -1.63
CA ASP A 45 -5.56 4.25 -1.08
C ASP A 45 -4.12 4.34 -0.55
N ALA A 46 -3.65 3.35 0.21
CA ALA A 46 -2.27 3.29 0.68
C ALA A 46 -1.25 3.27 -0.47
N LEU A 47 -1.50 2.53 -1.56
CA LEU A 47 -0.66 2.59 -2.75
C LEU A 47 -0.63 4.00 -3.38
N SER A 48 -1.73 4.75 -3.28
CA SER A 48 -1.81 6.12 -3.80
C SER A 48 -0.99 7.08 -2.95
N ASP A 49 -1.00 6.89 -1.63
CA ASP A 49 -0.10 7.59 -0.71
C ASP A 49 1.37 7.28 -1.04
N PHE A 50 1.72 6.01 -1.29
CA PHE A 50 3.11 5.65 -1.64
C PHE A 50 3.57 6.32 -2.94
N SER A 51 2.72 6.37 -3.96
CA SER A 51 3.04 7.13 -5.18
C SER A 51 3.23 8.61 -4.92
N THR A 52 2.38 9.20 -4.08
CA THR A 52 2.36 10.64 -3.82
C THR A 52 3.54 11.08 -2.95
N PHE A 53 3.83 10.34 -1.89
CA PHE A 53 4.78 10.77 -0.84
C PHE A 53 6.15 10.09 -0.94
N LEU A 54 6.25 8.92 -1.59
CA LEU A 54 7.52 8.20 -1.78
C LEU A 54 8.02 8.22 -3.23
N GLY A 55 7.26 8.83 -4.15
CA GLY A 55 7.62 8.89 -5.58
C GLY A 55 7.55 7.53 -6.29
N TRP A 56 6.76 6.58 -5.78
CA TRP A 56 6.60 5.27 -6.44
C TRP A 56 5.93 5.39 -7.80
N ASP A 57 6.66 4.99 -8.85
CA ASP A 57 6.22 5.10 -10.24
C ASP A 57 5.21 4.00 -10.66
N SER A 58 4.66 4.15 -11.87
CA SER A 58 3.68 3.21 -12.45
C SER A 58 4.24 1.80 -12.70
N ARG A 59 5.57 1.65 -12.87
CA ARG A 59 6.20 0.34 -13.00
C ARG A 59 6.17 -0.39 -11.66
N LYS A 60 6.50 0.31 -10.59
CA LYS A 60 6.50 -0.25 -9.23
C LYS A 60 5.10 -0.68 -8.81
N ARG A 61 4.08 0.15 -9.06
CA ARG A 61 2.66 -0.21 -8.82
C ARG A 61 2.22 -1.44 -9.62
N ARG A 62 2.56 -1.54 -10.90
CA ARG A 62 2.24 -2.73 -11.70
C ARG A 62 2.87 -4.00 -11.13
N LYS A 63 4.12 -3.94 -10.68
CA LYS A 63 4.80 -5.10 -10.09
C LYS A 63 4.07 -5.61 -8.83
N LEU A 64 3.49 -4.72 -8.05
CA LEU A 64 2.69 -5.06 -6.87
C LEU A 64 1.36 -5.73 -7.24
N LEU A 65 0.72 -5.29 -8.31
CA LEU A 65 -0.59 -5.78 -8.76
C LEU A 65 -0.54 -7.03 -9.65
N ALA A 66 0.62 -7.37 -10.23
CA ALA A 66 0.75 -8.37 -11.30
C ALA A 66 1.19 -9.78 -10.84
N ALA A 67 1.39 -10.02 -9.55
CA ALA A 67 1.68 -11.37 -9.03
C ALA A 67 1.04 -11.56 -7.67
#